data_AF-A0A3N5WBT5-F1
#
_entry.id   AF-A0A3N5WBT5-F1
#
_cell.length_a   1.000
_cell.length_b   1.000
_cell.length_c   1.000
_cell.angle_alpha   90.00
_cell.angle_beta   90.00
_cell.angle_gamma   90.00
#
_symmetry.space_group_name_H-M   'P 1'
#
loop_
_entity.id
_entity.type
_entity.pdbx_description
1 polymer ?
#
loop_
_entity_poly.entity_id
_entity_poly.type
_entity_poly.pdbx_seq_one_letter_code
_entity_poly.pdbx_strand_id
1 'polypeptide(L)'
;MTKTPTIEQDLAKQGVSRRQFLRYCGTLAAVLALPASATEVIAQALALAPRLPVIWLEFQDCTGDTESFLRAAPRPDPAVNGKQDPSLSSLVLDVLSIDYHETLMVAAGEQAEKSRADTIQAYKGQYICVVEGAIPTAYNGYSCIIGGRTALSIAQEVTRSALMTVAFGACAWDGGLAAAAPNPTAAKGVKDAVPGLANLVNIPGCPANVVNLVATIVYYLTYQKLPALDANRRPTFAYGRTVHNQCPRRERDEAAAFGDARHRAGGCLMSLGCRGPETYHNCPTVKWNGGTCWPVEAGHGCIGCTNPAFWDNMSPFYSWVMED
;
A
#
# COMPACT_ATOMS: atom_id res chain seq x y z
N MET A 1 33.74 5.43 -7.05
CA MET A 1 32.33 5.07 -6.77
C MET A 1 32.33 3.67 -6.20
N THR A 2 32.10 3.53 -4.89
CA THR A 2 31.88 2.22 -4.25
C THR A 2 30.61 1.60 -4.85
N LYS A 3 30.68 0.34 -5.29
CA LYS A 3 29.51 -0.37 -5.82
C LYS A 3 28.44 -0.46 -4.73
N THR A 4 27.25 0.07 -5.00
CA THR A 4 26.08 -0.13 -4.14
C THR A 4 25.84 -1.63 -4.01
N PRO A 5 25.70 -2.17 -2.79
CA PRO A 5 25.39 -3.59 -2.62
C PRO A 5 24.03 -3.92 -3.26
N THR A 6 23.92 -5.14 -3.77
CA THR A 6 22.65 -5.70 -4.26
C THR A 6 21.75 -6.09 -3.09
N ILE A 7 20.45 -6.24 -3.35
CA ILE A 7 19.48 -6.65 -2.32
C ILE A 7 19.88 -8.00 -1.70
N GLU A 8 20.29 -8.99 -2.49
CA GLU A 8 20.73 -10.29 -1.95
C GLU A 8 21.97 -10.16 -1.04
N GLN A 9 22.94 -9.33 -1.41
CA GLN A 9 24.13 -9.11 -0.60
C GLN A 9 23.83 -8.44 0.74
N ASP A 10 22.90 -7.47 0.76
CA ASP A 10 22.50 -6.81 2.00
C ASP A 10 21.68 -7.74 2.89
N LEU A 11 20.75 -8.51 2.31
CA LEU A 11 20.01 -9.54 3.05
C LEU A 11 20.94 -10.59 3.66
N ALA A 12 21.98 -11.01 2.92
CA ALA A 12 22.98 -11.95 3.43
C ALA A 12 23.76 -11.39 4.63
N LYS A 13 24.12 -10.10 4.62
CA LYS A 13 24.77 -9.43 5.79
C LYS A 13 23.86 -9.38 7.01
N GLN A 14 22.55 -9.34 6.81
CA GLN A 14 21.55 -9.37 7.88
C GLN A 14 21.21 -10.79 8.36
N GLY A 15 21.88 -11.82 7.81
CA GLY A 15 21.70 -13.21 8.22
C GLY A 15 20.58 -13.96 7.50
N VAL A 16 20.01 -13.40 6.43
CA VAL A 16 19.00 -14.09 5.60
C VAL A 16 19.68 -15.14 4.73
N SER A 17 19.30 -16.40 4.90
CA SER A 17 19.80 -17.51 4.07
C SER A 17 19.23 -17.47 2.65
N ARG A 18 19.96 -18.03 1.68
CA ARG A 18 19.49 -18.21 0.29
C ARG A 18 18.12 -18.90 0.21
N ARG A 19 17.87 -19.88 1.09
CA ARG A 19 16.57 -20.58 1.16
C ARG A 19 15.43 -19.66 1.60
N GLN A 20 15.66 -18.79 2.58
CA GLN A 20 14.67 -17.80 3.02
C GLN A 20 14.38 -16.79 1.91
N PHE A 21 15.42 -16.31 1.23
CA PHE A 21 15.28 -15.41 0.09
C PHE A 21 14.50 -16.04 -1.09
N LEU A 22 14.75 -17.32 -1.43
CA LEU A 22 13.96 -18.02 -2.46
C LEU A 22 12.50 -18.22 -2.04
N ARG A 23 12.24 -18.55 -0.77
CA ARG A 23 10.86 -18.64 -0.25
C ARG A 23 10.13 -17.31 -0.39
N TYR A 24 10.81 -16.20 -0.08
CA TYR A 24 10.26 -14.85 -0.27
C TYR A 24 9.87 -14.59 -1.73
N CYS A 25 10.78 -14.86 -2.67
CA CYS A 25 10.51 -14.71 -4.10
C CYS A 25 9.34 -15.60 -4.55
N GLY A 26 9.21 -16.80 -3.99
CA GLY A 26 8.09 -17.71 -4.24
C GLY A 26 6.75 -17.16 -3.77
N THR A 27 6.71 -16.58 -2.57
CA THR A 27 5.48 -15.99 -2.07
C THR A 27 5.10 -14.70 -2.81
N LEU A 28 6.08 -13.90 -3.24
CA LEU A 28 5.82 -12.76 -4.14
C LEU A 28 5.26 -13.19 -5.49
N ALA A 29 5.78 -14.27 -6.08
CA ALA A 29 5.21 -14.85 -7.29
C ALA A 29 3.74 -15.23 -7.07
N ALA A 30 3.40 -15.82 -5.92
CA ALA A 30 2.03 -16.17 -5.58
C ALA A 30 1.13 -14.93 -5.42
N VAL A 31 1.59 -13.89 -4.71
CA VAL A 31 0.85 -12.60 -4.55
C VAL A 31 0.59 -11.95 -5.91
N LEU A 32 1.58 -11.99 -6.80
CA LEU A 32 1.48 -11.47 -8.16
C LEU A 32 0.67 -12.35 -9.10
N ALA A 33 0.13 -13.48 -8.62
CA ALA A 33 -0.55 -14.50 -9.41
C ALA A 33 0.29 -14.98 -10.61
N LEU A 34 1.60 -15.09 -10.43
CA LEU A 34 2.57 -15.56 -11.42
C LEU A 34 2.79 -17.09 -11.28
N PRO A 35 3.20 -17.77 -12.37
CA PRO A 35 3.55 -19.19 -12.30
C PRO A 35 4.73 -19.44 -11.35
N ALA A 36 4.83 -20.65 -10.80
CA ALA A 36 5.94 -21.02 -9.90
C ALA A 36 7.34 -20.83 -10.51
N SER A 37 7.45 -20.90 -11.84
CA SER A 37 8.71 -20.60 -12.56
C SER A 37 9.17 -19.14 -12.40
N ALA A 38 8.27 -18.21 -12.06
CA ALA A 38 8.62 -16.81 -11.82
C ALA A 38 9.45 -16.61 -10.56
N THR A 39 9.46 -17.57 -9.62
CA THR A 39 10.27 -17.49 -8.40
C THR A 39 11.76 -17.25 -8.71
N GLU A 40 12.33 -18.00 -9.66
CA GLU A 40 13.74 -17.85 -10.03
C GLU A 40 14.00 -16.54 -10.79
N VAL A 41 13.04 -16.10 -11.61
CA VAL A 41 13.15 -14.82 -12.35
C VAL A 41 13.16 -13.64 -11.37
N ILE A 42 12.26 -13.64 -10.39
CA ILE A 42 12.22 -12.64 -9.32
C ILE A 42 13.52 -12.69 -8.51
N ALA A 43 13.98 -13.89 -8.12
CA ALA A 43 15.20 -14.04 -7.34
C ALA A 43 16.43 -13.48 -8.07
N GLN A 44 16.57 -13.76 -9.38
CA GLN A 44 17.64 -13.22 -10.21
C GLN A 44 17.57 -11.69 -10.33
N ALA A 45 16.37 -11.15 -10.55
CA ALA A 45 16.18 -9.71 -10.64
C ALA A 45 16.56 -9.00 -9.34
N LEU A 46 16.09 -9.50 -8.19
CA LEU A 46 16.41 -8.93 -6.89
C LEU A 46 17.89 -9.13 -6.50
N ALA A 47 18.52 -10.24 -6.90
CA ALA A 47 19.95 -10.46 -6.67
C ALA A 47 20.86 -9.46 -7.41
N LEU A 48 20.37 -8.83 -8.48
CA LEU A 48 21.14 -7.89 -9.30
C LEU A 48 20.69 -6.43 -9.13
N ALA A 49 19.46 -6.20 -8.69
CA ALA A 49 18.91 -4.87 -8.56
C ALA A 49 19.60 -4.06 -7.44
N PRO A 50 19.97 -2.79 -7.71
CA PRO A 50 20.28 -1.86 -6.64
C PRO A 50 19.01 -1.51 -5.86
N ARG A 51 19.16 -1.00 -4.64
CA ARG A 51 18.04 -0.40 -3.90
C ARG A 51 17.52 0.81 -4.68
N LEU A 52 16.20 0.88 -4.85
CA LEU A 52 15.58 2.04 -5.49
C LEU A 52 15.44 3.18 -4.48
N PRO A 53 15.89 4.41 -4.79
CA PRO A 53 15.60 5.58 -3.99
C PRO A 53 14.10 5.82 -3.88
N VAL A 54 13.63 6.11 -2.67
CA VAL A 54 12.24 6.37 -2.34
C VAL A 54 12.15 7.70 -1.62
N ILE A 55 11.26 8.55 -2.12
CA ILE A 55 10.77 9.74 -1.42
C ILE A 55 9.34 9.43 -1.00
N TRP A 56 9.10 9.34 0.31
CA TRP A 56 7.77 9.17 0.90
C TRP A 56 7.29 10.51 1.44
N LEU A 57 6.20 11.02 0.85
CA LEU A 57 5.60 12.31 1.21
C LEU A 57 4.37 12.06 2.08
N GLU A 58 4.26 12.76 3.20
CA GLU A 58 3.05 12.78 4.03
C GLU A 58 2.33 14.13 3.82
N PHE A 59 1.03 14.10 3.49
CA PHE A 59 0.22 15.30 3.32
C PHE A 59 -0.92 15.36 4.34
N GLN A 60 -2.19 15.46 3.93
CA GLN A 60 -3.31 15.33 4.85
C GLN A 60 -3.61 13.86 5.09
N ASP A 61 -2.90 13.27 6.04
CA ASP A 61 -2.97 11.86 6.38
C ASP A 61 -3.28 11.64 7.87
N CYS A 62 -3.29 10.37 8.27
CA CYS A 62 -3.37 9.94 9.66
C CYS A 62 -2.17 9.05 10.04
N THR A 63 -1.16 8.97 9.17
CA THR A 63 0.04 8.13 9.30
C THR A 63 -0.25 6.63 9.34
N GLY A 64 -1.49 6.24 9.02
CA GLY A 64 -1.93 4.85 9.05
C GLY A 64 -1.29 4.00 7.95
N ASP A 65 -0.96 4.60 6.81
CA ASP A 65 -0.31 3.90 5.71
C ASP A 65 1.19 3.71 5.99
N THR A 66 1.87 4.71 6.55
CA THR A 66 3.20 4.60 7.16
C THR A 66 3.21 3.50 8.23
N GLU A 67 2.22 3.45 9.12
CA GLU A 67 2.16 2.42 10.14
C GLU A 67 1.95 1.03 9.55
N SER A 68 1.09 0.90 8.53
CA SER A 68 0.91 -0.33 7.74
C SER A 68 2.22 -0.78 7.10
N PHE A 69 2.98 0.17 6.53
CA PHE A 69 4.31 -0.05 6.00
C PHE A 69 5.27 -0.54 7.09
N LEU A 70 5.26 0.03 8.29
CA LEU A 70 6.07 -0.44 9.40
C LEU A 70 5.64 -1.80 9.95
N ARG A 71 4.36 -2.19 9.80
CA ARG A 71 3.91 -3.56 10.09
C ARG A 71 4.50 -4.58 9.13
N ALA A 72 5.22 -4.12 8.10
CA ALA A 72 6.02 -4.99 7.29
C ALA A 72 7.23 -5.53 8.06
N ALA A 73 7.83 -4.74 8.94
CA ALA A 73 9.06 -5.09 9.65
C ALA A 73 8.99 -6.45 10.38
N PRO A 74 10.12 -7.17 10.48
CA PRO A 74 10.16 -8.50 11.10
C PRO A 74 9.71 -8.39 12.57
N ARG A 75 8.71 -9.18 12.94
CA ARG A 75 8.42 -9.42 14.35
C ARG A 75 9.25 -10.61 14.82
N PRO A 76 9.72 -10.62 16.08
CA PRO A 76 10.16 -11.84 16.71
C PRO A 76 8.96 -12.80 16.74
N ASP A 77 9.06 -13.96 16.09
CA ASP A 77 8.01 -14.98 16.19
C ASP A 77 8.21 -15.76 17.50
N PRO A 78 7.28 -15.66 18.46
CA PRO A 78 7.35 -16.43 19.70
C PRO A 78 7.26 -17.95 19.46
N ALA A 79 6.73 -18.41 18.32
CA ALA A 79 6.69 -19.82 17.93
C ALA A 79 8.01 -20.34 17.33
N VAL A 80 8.97 -19.47 16.98
CA VAL A 80 10.25 -19.84 16.36
C VAL A 80 11.43 -19.52 17.30
N ASN A 81 11.27 -19.78 18.60
CA ASN A 81 12.34 -19.69 19.62
C ASN A 81 13.20 -18.41 19.51
N GLY A 82 12.57 -17.25 19.31
CA GLY A 82 13.26 -15.96 19.26
C GLY A 82 14.13 -15.70 18.01
N LYS A 83 14.01 -16.52 16.95
CA LYS A 83 14.58 -16.17 15.64
C LYS A 83 13.64 -15.18 14.94
N GLN A 84 14.23 -14.17 14.29
CA GLN A 84 13.50 -13.23 13.44
C GLN A 84 12.68 -14.01 12.42
N ASP A 85 11.38 -13.72 12.32
CA ASP A 85 10.55 -14.21 11.22
C ASP A 85 10.89 -13.38 9.98
N PRO A 86 11.50 -13.97 8.93
CA PRO A 86 11.64 -13.34 7.63
C PRO A 86 10.28 -13.33 6.92
N SER A 87 9.27 -12.74 7.55
CA SER A 87 7.96 -12.53 6.92
C SER A 87 8.18 -11.75 5.62
N LEU A 88 7.31 -11.95 4.62
CA LEU A 88 7.35 -11.24 3.33
C LEU A 88 7.66 -9.74 3.46
N SER A 89 7.15 -9.17 4.53
CA SER A 89 7.09 -7.76 4.73
C SER A 89 8.39 -7.25 5.37
N SER A 90 9.20 -8.10 6.01
CA SER A 90 10.46 -7.67 6.63
C SER A 90 11.54 -7.38 5.59
N LEU A 91 11.50 -8.10 4.48
CA LEU A 91 12.45 -8.00 3.36
C LEU A 91 12.20 -6.75 2.49
N VAL A 92 11.10 -6.04 2.76
CA VAL A 92 10.64 -4.83 2.04
C VAL A 92 11.53 -3.64 2.32
N LEU A 93 11.90 -3.47 3.59
CA LEU A 93 12.77 -2.38 4.04
C LEU A 93 14.15 -2.46 3.37
N ASP A 94 14.54 -3.66 2.90
CA ASP A 94 15.84 -3.89 2.28
C ASP A 94 15.85 -3.73 0.77
N VAL A 95 14.67 -3.75 0.12
CA VAL A 95 14.51 -3.47 -1.32
C VAL A 95 14.56 -1.96 -1.61
N LEU A 96 14.11 -1.13 -0.66
CA LEU A 96 13.91 0.30 -0.83
C LEU A 96 14.99 1.10 -0.11
N SER A 97 15.58 2.11 -0.75
CA SER A 97 16.37 3.13 -0.07
C SER A 97 15.44 4.29 0.28
N ILE A 98 14.98 4.37 1.53
CA ILE A 98 14.12 5.49 1.97
C ILE A 98 15.03 6.67 2.25
N ASP A 99 15.12 7.56 1.25
CA ASP A 99 16.00 8.73 1.30
C ASP A 99 15.29 9.95 1.91
N TYR A 100 13.94 9.94 1.92
CA TYR A 100 13.11 10.93 2.59
C TYR A 100 11.81 10.30 3.08
N HIS A 101 11.49 10.51 4.36
CA HIS A 101 10.24 10.09 5.00
C HIS A 101 10.10 10.81 6.35
N GLU A 102 9.12 11.70 6.48
CA GLU A 102 9.04 12.66 7.60
C GLU A 102 8.91 12.00 8.98
N THR A 103 8.21 10.88 9.08
CA THR A 103 8.06 10.10 10.31
C THR A 103 9.32 9.32 10.74
N LEU A 104 10.11 8.84 9.78
CA LEU A 104 11.17 7.85 10.05
C LEU A 104 12.58 8.44 10.02
N MET A 105 12.77 9.56 9.32
CA MET A 105 14.09 10.12 9.09
C MET A 105 14.64 10.82 10.33
N VAL A 106 15.97 10.76 10.48
CA VAL A 106 16.67 11.43 11.60
C VAL A 106 16.76 12.95 11.39
N ALA A 107 16.93 13.38 10.13
CA ALA A 107 17.08 14.79 9.80
C ALA A 107 15.75 15.54 9.89
N ALA A 108 15.79 16.82 10.28
CA ALA A 108 14.63 17.69 10.40
C ALA A 108 14.89 19.07 9.77
N GLY A 109 13.82 19.85 9.59
CA GLY A 109 13.90 21.20 9.03
C GLY A 109 14.64 21.24 7.69
N GLU A 110 15.59 22.17 7.56
CA GLU A 110 16.38 22.33 6.32
C GLU A 110 17.17 21.07 5.92
N GLN A 111 17.61 20.25 6.88
CA GLN A 111 18.33 19.01 6.54
C GLN A 111 17.40 17.96 5.93
N ALA A 112 16.14 17.91 6.38
CA ALA A 112 15.14 17.05 5.76
C ALA A 112 14.83 17.50 4.33
N GLU A 113 14.60 18.79 4.15
CA GLU A 113 14.36 19.41 2.84
C GLU A 113 15.55 19.18 1.89
N LYS A 114 16.78 19.29 2.40
CA LYS A 114 18.00 18.98 1.64
C LYS A 114 18.02 17.51 1.20
N SER A 115 17.65 16.58 2.06
CA SER A 115 17.62 15.14 1.71
C SER A 115 16.66 14.87 0.54
N ARG A 116 15.48 15.50 0.56
CA ARG A 116 14.53 15.44 -0.57
C ARG A 116 15.13 16.03 -1.85
N ALA A 117 15.68 17.24 -1.77
CA ALA A 117 16.25 17.95 -2.92
C ALA A 117 17.44 17.21 -3.55
N ASP A 118 18.37 16.73 -2.72
CA ASP A 118 19.54 15.94 -3.16
C ASP A 118 19.08 14.66 -3.88
N THR A 119 18.05 13.98 -3.36
CA THR A 119 17.50 12.75 -3.97
C THR A 119 16.89 13.04 -5.34
N ILE A 120 16.08 14.10 -5.46
CA ILE A 120 15.50 14.52 -6.74
C ILE A 120 16.60 14.86 -7.75
N GLN A 121 17.65 15.57 -7.32
CA GLN A 121 18.74 15.97 -8.19
C GLN A 121 19.59 14.77 -8.65
N ALA A 122 19.94 13.88 -7.73
CA ALA A 122 20.82 12.74 -8.01
C ALA A 122 20.11 11.62 -8.79
N TYR A 123 18.80 11.42 -8.57
CA TYR A 123 18.04 10.29 -9.09
C TYR A 123 16.86 10.70 -9.96
N LYS A 124 16.93 11.87 -10.60
CA LYS A 124 15.87 12.36 -11.50
C LYS A 124 15.44 11.29 -12.51
N GLY A 125 14.14 10.97 -12.53
CA GLY A 125 13.54 9.94 -13.38
C GLY A 125 13.80 8.49 -12.93
N GLN A 126 14.44 8.28 -11.77
CA GLN A 126 14.90 6.97 -11.29
C GLN A 126 14.43 6.64 -9.86
N TYR A 127 13.90 7.61 -9.10
CA TYR A 127 13.33 7.36 -7.77
C TYR A 127 11.83 7.04 -7.83
N ILE A 128 11.35 6.33 -6.81
CA ILE A 128 9.92 6.14 -6.55
C ILE A 128 9.42 7.27 -5.64
N CYS A 129 8.32 7.91 -6.01
CA CYS A 129 7.59 8.82 -5.13
C CYS A 129 6.40 8.06 -4.52
N VAL A 130 6.40 7.84 -3.22
CA VAL A 130 5.21 7.39 -2.50
C VAL A 130 4.52 8.64 -1.93
N VAL A 131 3.23 8.78 -2.19
CA VAL A 131 2.40 9.82 -1.60
C VAL A 131 1.41 9.15 -0.65
N GLU A 132 1.46 9.58 0.61
CA GLU A 132 0.50 9.27 1.66
C GLU A 132 -0.29 10.54 2.00
N GLY A 133 -1.59 10.38 2.21
CA GLY A 133 -2.48 11.50 2.50
C GLY A 133 -3.05 12.22 1.27
N ALA A 134 -4.10 12.99 1.52
CA ALA A 134 -4.77 13.80 0.52
C ALA A 134 -4.05 15.14 0.30
N ILE A 135 -4.26 15.74 -0.86
CA ILE A 135 -3.67 17.03 -1.22
C ILE A 135 -4.77 18.11 -1.16
N PRO A 136 -4.76 19.00 -0.15
CA PRO A 136 -5.75 20.08 -0.04
C PRO A 136 -5.51 21.17 -1.09
N THR A 137 -6.61 21.69 -1.63
CA THR A 137 -6.57 22.75 -2.66
C THR A 137 -7.35 24.01 -2.30
N ALA A 138 -8.21 23.96 -1.28
CA ALA A 138 -8.89 25.14 -0.74
C ALA A 138 -7.89 26.06 -0.04
N TYR A 139 -8.30 27.31 0.21
CA TYR A 139 -7.49 28.31 0.92
C TYR A 139 -6.07 28.45 0.34
N ASN A 140 -5.95 28.38 -0.99
CA ASN A 140 -4.67 28.37 -1.72
C ASN A 140 -3.69 27.26 -1.29
N GLY A 141 -4.21 26.13 -0.78
CA GLY A 141 -3.42 24.99 -0.32
C GLY A 141 -2.82 25.15 1.09
N TYR A 142 -3.20 26.18 1.84
CA TYR A 142 -2.62 26.46 3.17
C TYR A 142 -3.07 25.48 4.28
N SER A 143 -4.03 24.61 4.01
CA SER A 143 -4.45 23.57 4.96
C SER A 143 -3.44 22.43 5.15
N CYS A 144 -2.34 22.42 4.38
CA CYS A 144 -1.18 21.55 4.60
C CYS A 144 0.09 22.25 4.06
N ILE A 145 0.96 22.69 4.97
CA ILE A 145 2.21 23.39 4.67
C ILE A 145 3.37 22.63 5.30
N ILE A 146 4.39 22.32 4.50
CA ILE A 146 5.60 21.61 4.91
C ILE A 146 6.79 22.45 4.44
N GLY A 147 7.70 22.80 5.35
CA GLY A 147 8.86 23.64 5.02
C GLY A 147 8.50 24.99 4.38
N GLY A 148 7.33 25.56 4.72
CA GLY A 148 6.82 26.82 4.13
C GLY A 148 6.19 26.68 2.74
N ARG A 149 6.01 25.46 2.24
CA ARG A 149 5.45 25.16 0.92
C ARG A 149 4.16 24.37 1.03
N THR A 150 3.22 24.59 0.12
CA THR A 150 1.95 23.83 0.11
C THR A 150 2.21 22.39 -0.33
N ALA A 151 1.44 21.44 0.22
CA ALA A 151 1.43 20.05 -0.22
C ALA A 151 1.32 19.90 -1.74
N LEU A 152 0.44 20.69 -2.38
CA LEU A 152 0.27 20.70 -3.83
C LEU A 152 1.57 21.07 -4.57
N SER A 153 2.29 22.09 -4.10
CA SER A 153 3.55 22.51 -4.74
C SER A 153 4.66 21.46 -4.60
N ILE A 154 4.71 20.77 -3.46
CA ILE A 154 5.67 19.68 -3.22
C ILE A 154 5.30 18.47 -4.09
N ALA A 155 4.03 18.07 -4.10
CA ALA A 155 3.54 16.98 -4.94
C ALA A 155 3.88 17.21 -6.41
N GLN A 156 3.66 18.43 -6.94
CA GLN A 156 3.96 18.77 -8.33
C GLN A 156 5.46 18.68 -8.66
N GLU A 157 6.33 19.11 -7.76
CA GLU A 157 7.78 19.01 -7.96
C GLU A 157 8.25 17.55 -7.98
N VAL A 158 7.88 16.81 -6.93
CA VAL A 158 8.43 15.46 -6.68
C VAL A 158 7.83 14.44 -7.64
N THR A 159 6.53 14.48 -7.91
CA THR A 159 5.89 13.42 -8.72
C THR A 159 6.22 13.51 -10.21
N ARG A 160 6.53 14.70 -10.74
CA ARG A 160 6.84 14.90 -12.17
C ARG A 160 8.19 14.33 -12.61
N SER A 161 9.11 14.16 -11.67
CA SER A 161 10.44 13.63 -11.93
C SER A 161 10.62 12.21 -11.38
N ALA A 162 9.55 11.58 -10.89
CA ALA A 162 9.60 10.21 -10.37
C ALA A 162 9.58 9.18 -11.51
N LEU A 163 10.29 8.07 -11.32
CA LEU A 163 10.18 6.86 -12.14
C LEU A 163 8.78 6.25 -12.06
N MET A 164 8.21 6.27 -10.85
CA MET A 164 6.87 5.81 -10.53
C MET A 164 6.34 6.67 -9.39
N THR A 165 5.08 7.10 -9.50
CA THR A 165 4.37 7.71 -8.38
C THR A 165 3.36 6.70 -7.85
N VAL A 166 3.39 6.41 -6.57
CA VAL A 166 2.44 5.54 -5.89
C VAL A 166 1.55 6.39 -5.00
N ALA A 167 0.26 6.44 -5.29
CA ALA A 167 -0.74 6.92 -4.34
C ALA A 167 -1.06 5.78 -3.39
N PHE A 168 -0.51 5.84 -2.18
CA PHE A 168 -0.61 4.79 -1.18
C PHE A 168 -1.65 5.19 -0.14
N GLY A 169 -2.70 4.37 -0.02
CA GLY A 169 -3.85 4.66 0.82
C GLY A 169 -5.01 5.33 0.09
N ALA A 170 -6.20 5.26 0.70
CA ALA A 170 -7.41 5.89 0.18
C ALA A 170 -7.25 7.42 0.08
N CYS A 171 -6.62 8.04 1.09
CA CYS A 171 -6.38 9.48 1.10
C CYS A 171 -5.59 9.96 -0.13
N ALA A 172 -4.49 9.28 -0.47
CA ALA A 172 -3.71 9.61 -1.66
C ALA A 172 -4.40 9.22 -2.97
N TRP A 173 -5.24 8.17 -2.96
CA TRP A 173 -5.91 7.71 -4.17
C TRP A 173 -7.03 8.66 -4.63
N ASP A 174 -7.96 9.00 -3.73
CA ASP A 174 -9.17 9.75 -4.07
C ASP A 174 -9.52 10.86 -3.06
N GLY A 175 -8.65 11.12 -2.08
CA GLY A 175 -8.84 12.12 -1.04
C GLY A 175 -9.32 11.54 0.30
N GLY A 176 -9.80 10.29 0.31
CA GLY A 176 -10.12 9.54 1.53
C GLY A 176 -11.04 10.29 2.49
N LEU A 177 -10.75 10.20 3.80
CA LEU A 177 -11.61 10.81 4.83
C LEU A 177 -11.64 12.34 4.72
N ALA A 178 -10.51 12.97 4.37
CA ALA A 178 -10.43 14.42 4.24
C ALA A 178 -11.31 14.97 3.10
N ALA A 179 -11.58 14.14 2.09
CA ALA A 179 -12.44 14.48 0.95
C ALA A 179 -13.91 14.06 1.12
N ALA A 180 -14.26 13.34 2.19
CA ALA A 180 -15.64 13.00 2.51
C ALA A 180 -16.47 14.28 2.75
N ALA A 181 -17.77 14.23 2.49
CA ALA A 181 -18.64 15.38 2.65
C ALA A 181 -18.52 16.02 4.07
N PRO A 182 -18.37 17.36 4.19
CA PRO A 182 -18.51 18.37 3.13
C PRO A 182 -17.17 18.80 2.45
N ASN A 183 -16.07 18.07 2.63
CA ASN A 183 -14.74 18.36 2.08
C ASN A 183 -14.27 19.81 2.29
N PRO A 184 -14.07 20.26 3.54
CA PRO A 184 -13.80 21.67 3.85
C PRO A 184 -12.45 22.17 3.29
N THR A 185 -11.51 21.27 3.00
CA THR A 185 -10.17 21.64 2.51
C THR A 185 -10.01 21.45 1.00
N ALA A 186 -11.09 21.06 0.31
CA ALA A 186 -11.06 20.59 -1.08
C ALA A 186 -9.90 19.60 -1.30
N ALA A 187 -9.79 18.63 -0.40
CA ALA A 187 -8.85 17.52 -0.44
C ALA A 187 -9.10 16.68 -1.69
N LYS A 188 -8.01 16.27 -2.33
CA LYS A 188 -8.01 15.49 -3.58
C LYS A 188 -6.98 14.37 -3.50
N GLY A 189 -7.24 13.29 -4.22
CA GLY A 189 -6.20 12.30 -4.52
C GLY A 189 -5.14 12.84 -5.49
N VAL A 190 -4.03 12.12 -5.61
CA VAL A 190 -2.86 12.49 -6.42
C VAL A 190 -3.23 12.73 -7.88
N LYS A 191 -4.09 11.89 -8.46
CA LYS A 191 -4.52 12.00 -9.86
C LYS A 191 -5.18 13.36 -10.15
N ASP A 192 -6.02 13.82 -9.23
CA ASP A 192 -6.84 15.02 -9.43
C ASP A 192 -6.12 16.30 -8.97
N ALA A 193 -5.19 16.18 -8.02
CA ALA A 193 -4.32 17.27 -7.60
C ALA A 193 -3.19 17.53 -8.59
N VAL A 194 -2.62 16.48 -9.19
CA VAL A 194 -1.49 16.54 -10.13
C VAL A 194 -1.85 15.76 -11.41
N PRO A 195 -2.65 16.34 -12.31
CA PRO A 195 -3.07 15.67 -13.54
C PRO A 195 -1.88 15.42 -14.47
N GLY A 196 -1.98 14.36 -15.28
CA GLY A 196 -1.00 14.04 -16.34
C GLY A 196 0.14 13.11 -15.94
N LEU A 197 0.15 12.56 -14.72
CA LEU A 197 1.15 11.58 -14.29
C LEU A 197 1.00 10.25 -15.04
N ALA A 198 1.82 10.01 -16.06
CA ALA A 198 1.75 8.81 -16.93
C ALA A 198 2.07 7.49 -16.20
N ASN A 199 2.75 7.57 -15.06
CA ASN A 199 3.35 6.49 -14.28
C ASN A 199 2.83 6.47 -12.83
N LEU A 200 1.58 6.93 -12.63
CA LEU A 200 0.82 6.80 -11.39
C LEU A 200 0.32 5.36 -11.19
N VAL A 201 0.51 4.81 -9.99
CA VAL A 201 -0.08 3.56 -9.52
C VAL A 201 -0.88 3.86 -8.25
N ASN A 202 -2.13 3.41 -8.22
CA ASN A 202 -3.00 3.60 -7.07
C ASN A 202 -3.06 2.30 -6.26
N ILE A 203 -2.72 2.38 -4.97
CA ILE A 203 -2.80 1.27 -4.03
C ILE A 203 -3.71 1.72 -2.88
N PRO A 204 -5.05 1.72 -3.09
CA PRO A 204 -5.97 2.19 -2.08
C PRO A 204 -6.18 1.19 -0.94
N GLY A 205 -6.67 1.73 0.17
CA GLY A 205 -7.00 1.05 1.42
C GLY A 205 -6.93 2.05 2.58
N CYS A 206 -7.57 1.75 3.70
CA CYS A 206 -7.52 2.59 4.89
C CYS A 206 -7.16 1.74 6.13
N PRO A 207 -5.88 1.35 6.30
CA PRO A 207 -4.75 1.67 5.43
C PRO A 207 -4.62 0.74 4.21
N ALA A 208 -3.69 1.04 3.31
CA ALA A 208 -3.28 0.19 2.20
C ALA A 208 -2.39 -0.95 2.68
N ASN A 209 -2.51 -2.12 2.05
CA ASN A 209 -1.74 -3.29 2.44
C ASN A 209 -0.33 -3.23 1.83
N VAL A 210 0.70 -3.16 2.69
CA VAL A 210 2.10 -3.06 2.28
C VAL A 210 2.55 -4.16 1.33
N VAL A 211 1.97 -5.37 1.42
CA VAL A 211 2.29 -6.48 0.50
C VAL A 211 2.03 -6.08 -0.96
N ASN A 212 1.00 -5.26 -1.21
CA ASN A 212 0.64 -4.82 -2.56
C ASN A 212 1.61 -3.75 -3.09
N LEU A 213 2.13 -2.86 -2.24
CA LEU A 213 3.20 -1.92 -2.58
C LEU A 213 4.46 -2.68 -3.00
N VAL A 214 4.85 -3.65 -2.20
CA VAL A 214 6.07 -4.44 -2.40
C VAL A 214 5.98 -5.26 -3.67
N ALA A 215 4.88 -5.99 -3.84
CA ALA A 215 4.66 -6.80 -5.03
C ALA A 215 4.71 -5.92 -6.30
N THR A 216 4.15 -4.71 -6.25
CA THR A 216 4.23 -3.75 -7.36
C THR A 216 5.68 -3.36 -7.69
N ILE A 217 6.49 -3.03 -6.68
CA ILE A 217 7.88 -2.64 -6.87
C ILE A 217 8.74 -3.82 -7.35
N VAL A 218 8.56 -4.99 -6.75
CA VAL A 218 9.26 -6.22 -7.17
C VAL A 218 8.89 -6.58 -8.60
N TYR A 219 7.62 -6.47 -8.98
CA TYR A 219 7.20 -6.70 -10.36
C TYR A 219 7.94 -5.74 -11.30
N TYR A 220 8.02 -4.46 -10.95
CA TYR A 220 8.76 -3.48 -11.72
C TYR A 220 10.24 -3.83 -11.84
N LEU A 221 10.91 -4.17 -10.74
CA LEU A 221 12.32 -4.58 -10.75
C LEU A 221 12.55 -5.82 -11.62
N THR A 222 11.60 -6.75 -11.60
CA THR A 222 11.67 -8.02 -12.34
C THR A 222 11.46 -7.84 -13.83
N TYR A 223 10.47 -7.04 -14.23
CA TYR A 223 10.01 -6.96 -15.62
C TYR A 223 10.26 -5.62 -16.30
N GLN A 224 10.84 -4.65 -15.57
CA GLN A 224 11.14 -3.29 -16.05
C GLN A 224 9.90 -2.56 -16.63
N LYS A 225 8.72 -2.89 -16.10
CA LYS A 225 7.43 -2.29 -16.47
C LYS A 225 6.44 -2.38 -15.31
N LEU A 226 5.41 -1.54 -15.33
CA LEU A 226 4.32 -1.62 -14.34
C LEU A 226 3.52 -2.93 -14.50
N PRO A 227 2.97 -3.48 -13.41
CA PRO A 227 1.98 -4.55 -13.51
C PRO A 227 0.74 -4.05 -14.26
N ALA A 228 -0.08 -4.98 -14.76
CA ALA A 228 -1.36 -4.61 -15.39
C ALA A 228 -2.22 -3.84 -14.38
N LEU A 229 -2.70 -2.66 -14.79
CA LEU A 229 -3.53 -1.78 -13.96
C LEU A 229 -4.97 -1.75 -14.50
N ASP A 230 -5.95 -1.58 -13.61
CA ASP A 230 -7.34 -1.34 -14.00
C ASP A 230 -7.57 0.12 -14.44
N ALA A 231 -8.82 0.46 -14.78
CA ALA A 231 -9.20 1.83 -15.20
C ALA A 231 -8.93 2.89 -14.13
N ASN A 232 -8.88 2.50 -12.86
CA ASN A 232 -8.54 3.35 -11.72
C ASN A 232 -7.04 3.31 -11.41
N ARG A 233 -6.21 2.74 -12.30
CA ARG A 233 -4.76 2.60 -12.16
C ARG A 233 -4.33 1.74 -10.97
N ARG A 234 -5.17 0.81 -10.53
CA ARG A 234 -4.87 -0.12 -9.43
C ARG A 234 -4.30 -1.42 -9.97
N PRO A 235 -3.26 -2.02 -9.34
CA PRO A 235 -2.71 -3.29 -9.79
C PRO A 235 -3.73 -4.42 -9.79
N THR A 236 -4.00 -5.00 -10.95
CA THR A 236 -5.05 -6.03 -11.13
C THR A 236 -4.79 -7.31 -10.34
N PHE A 237 -3.54 -7.64 -10.00
CA PHE A 237 -3.23 -8.77 -9.12
C PHE A 237 -3.84 -8.60 -7.71
N ALA A 238 -3.96 -7.36 -7.23
CA ALA A 238 -4.51 -7.04 -5.91
C ALA A 238 -5.97 -6.58 -5.97
N TYR A 239 -6.36 -5.86 -7.02
CA TYR A 239 -7.65 -5.19 -7.14
C TYR A 239 -8.50 -5.73 -8.32
N GLY A 240 -8.14 -6.86 -8.92
CA GLY A 240 -8.86 -7.44 -10.06
C GLY A 240 -10.05 -8.33 -9.70
N ARG A 241 -10.23 -8.66 -8.42
CA ARG A 241 -11.33 -9.48 -7.91
C ARG A 241 -11.98 -8.83 -6.70
N THR A 242 -13.29 -9.01 -6.57
CA THR A 242 -14.00 -8.59 -5.38
C THR A 242 -13.60 -9.43 -4.17
N VAL A 243 -13.70 -8.83 -2.99
CA VAL A 243 -13.52 -9.49 -1.70
C VAL A 243 -14.46 -10.68 -1.58
N HIS A 244 -15.72 -10.51 -1.99
CA HIS A 244 -16.73 -11.57 -1.90
C HIS A 244 -16.39 -12.78 -2.77
N ASN A 245 -15.86 -12.57 -3.99
CA ASN A 245 -15.48 -13.66 -4.89
C ASN A 245 -14.27 -14.48 -4.42
N GLN A 246 -13.65 -14.09 -3.31
CA GLN A 246 -12.51 -14.75 -2.68
C GLN A 246 -12.84 -15.16 -1.22
N CYS A 247 -14.05 -14.85 -0.72
CA CYS A 247 -14.38 -14.97 0.69
C CYS A 247 -14.69 -16.43 1.10
N PRO A 248 -14.03 -16.98 2.13
CA PRO A 248 -14.34 -18.33 2.63
C PRO A 248 -15.74 -18.48 3.27
N ARG A 249 -16.41 -17.36 3.57
CA ARG A 249 -17.77 -17.34 4.13
C ARG A 249 -18.87 -17.25 3.06
N ARG A 250 -18.51 -17.22 1.77
CA ARG A 250 -19.43 -16.96 0.66
C ARG A 250 -20.62 -17.92 0.61
N GLU A 251 -20.39 -19.21 0.88
CA GLU A 251 -21.40 -20.26 0.82
C GLU A 251 -22.05 -20.56 2.18
N ARG A 252 -21.75 -19.74 3.21
CA ARG A 252 -22.28 -19.94 4.56
C ARG A 252 -23.59 -19.19 4.74
N ASP A 253 -24.47 -19.73 5.58
CA ASP A 253 -25.68 -19.04 6.01
C ASP A 253 -25.37 -17.66 6.60
N GLU A 254 -26.25 -16.70 6.32
CA GLU A 254 -26.13 -15.33 6.79
C GLU A 254 -26.46 -15.19 8.27
N ALA A 255 -25.61 -14.45 8.97
CA ALA A 255 -25.89 -13.96 10.32
C ALA A 255 -26.92 -12.82 10.25
N ALA A 256 -27.91 -12.86 11.14
CA ALA A 256 -28.95 -11.85 11.24
C ALA A 256 -28.57 -10.72 12.22
N ALA A 257 -27.72 -10.99 13.20
CA ALA A 257 -27.19 -10.00 14.13
C ALA A 257 -25.76 -10.33 14.59
N PHE A 258 -25.02 -9.30 15.00
CA PHE A 258 -23.74 -9.52 15.70
C PHE A 258 -23.94 -10.33 16.97
N GLY A 259 -23.16 -11.40 17.12
CA GLY A 259 -23.21 -12.28 18.29
C GLY A 259 -24.29 -13.36 18.27
N ASP A 260 -25.10 -13.46 17.21
CA ASP A 260 -26.04 -14.58 17.04
C ASP A 260 -25.30 -15.93 16.81
N ALA A 261 -26.04 -17.04 16.80
CA ALA A 261 -25.46 -18.37 16.65
C ALA A 261 -24.67 -18.54 15.34
N ARG A 262 -25.13 -17.92 14.24
CA ARG A 262 -24.47 -18.01 12.93
C ARG A 262 -23.24 -17.13 12.88
N HIS A 263 -23.28 -15.91 13.44
CA HIS A 263 -22.13 -15.01 13.57
C HIS A 263 -21.01 -15.69 14.35
N ARG A 264 -21.32 -16.31 15.49
CA ARG A 264 -20.37 -17.08 16.32
C ARG A 264 -19.79 -18.29 15.58
N ALA A 265 -20.55 -18.89 14.68
CA ALA A 265 -20.11 -20.00 13.83
C ALA A 265 -19.37 -19.54 12.55
N GLY A 266 -19.11 -18.24 12.39
CA GLY A 266 -18.42 -17.69 11.23
C GLY A 266 -19.29 -17.61 9.97
N GLY A 267 -20.59 -17.35 10.14
CA GLY A 267 -21.56 -17.15 9.05
C GLY A 267 -21.26 -15.93 8.19
N CYS A 268 -21.95 -15.85 7.03
CA CYS A 268 -21.84 -14.73 6.12
C CYS A 268 -22.35 -13.43 6.78
N LEU A 269 -21.69 -12.31 6.49
CA LEU A 269 -21.96 -11.00 7.10
C LEU A 269 -22.72 -10.06 6.16
N MET A 270 -23.32 -10.59 5.10
CA MET A 270 -23.98 -9.78 4.08
C MET A 270 -25.16 -9.02 4.69
N SER A 271 -26.11 -9.68 5.35
CA SER A 271 -27.19 -9.03 6.11
C SER A 271 -26.75 -7.99 7.16
N LEU A 272 -25.47 -7.99 7.57
CA LEU A 272 -24.90 -7.01 8.51
C LEU A 272 -24.20 -5.81 7.82
N GLY A 273 -24.39 -5.64 6.51
CA GLY A 273 -23.86 -4.51 5.72
C GLY A 273 -22.50 -4.74 5.06
N CYS A 274 -22.01 -5.99 5.00
CA CYS A 274 -20.70 -6.27 4.41
C CYS A 274 -20.61 -5.87 2.92
N ARG A 275 -19.82 -4.83 2.60
CA ARG A 275 -19.54 -4.31 1.26
C ARG A 275 -18.59 -5.16 0.41
N GLY A 276 -18.25 -6.37 0.88
CA GLY A 276 -17.35 -7.28 0.17
C GLY A 276 -17.75 -7.57 -1.29
N PRO A 277 -19.05 -7.64 -1.66
CA PRO A 277 -19.48 -7.83 -3.05
C PRO A 277 -19.05 -6.72 -4.00
N GLU A 278 -18.99 -5.48 -3.52
CA GLU A 278 -18.70 -4.28 -4.31
C GLU A 278 -17.22 -3.84 -4.18
N THR A 279 -16.47 -4.47 -3.27
CA THR A 279 -15.12 -4.05 -2.90
C THR A 279 -14.07 -4.91 -3.57
N TYR A 280 -13.16 -4.29 -4.33
CA TYR A 280 -12.04 -4.98 -4.97
C TYR A 280 -10.79 -4.93 -4.09
N HIS A 281 -10.35 -6.08 -3.60
CA HIS A 281 -9.09 -6.23 -2.87
C HIS A 281 -8.74 -7.72 -2.67
N ASN A 282 -7.48 -8.02 -2.43
CA ASN A 282 -6.96 -9.35 -2.11
C ASN A 282 -6.92 -9.66 -0.60
N CYS A 283 -7.65 -8.91 0.26
CA CYS A 283 -7.66 -9.13 1.73
C CYS A 283 -7.92 -10.59 2.15
N PRO A 284 -8.87 -11.34 1.56
CA PRO A 284 -9.08 -12.74 1.94
C PRO A 284 -7.87 -13.64 1.67
N THR A 285 -7.06 -13.28 0.67
CA THR A 285 -5.93 -14.07 0.18
C THR A 285 -4.64 -13.70 0.90
N VAL A 286 -4.29 -12.40 0.95
CA VAL A 286 -3.05 -11.93 1.58
C VAL A 286 -3.19 -11.64 3.07
N LYS A 287 -4.43 -11.41 3.54
CA LYS A 287 -4.76 -11.03 4.92
C LYS A 287 -3.94 -9.82 5.40
N TRP A 288 -3.90 -9.61 6.72
CA TRP A 288 -3.21 -8.53 7.39
C TRP A 288 -2.30 -9.09 8.49
N ASN A 289 -1.25 -8.33 8.82
CA ASN A 289 -0.31 -8.62 9.91
C ASN A 289 0.34 -10.01 9.78
N GLY A 290 1.16 -10.21 8.73
CA GLY A 290 1.85 -11.48 8.50
C GLY A 290 0.91 -12.63 8.10
N GLY A 291 -0.26 -12.30 7.52
CA GLY A 291 -1.23 -13.30 7.13
C GLY A 291 -2.16 -13.76 8.27
N THR A 292 -2.19 -13.06 9.40
CA THR A 292 -2.92 -13.47 10.61
C THR A 292 -4.43 -13.44 10.41
N CYS A 293 -4.98 -12.32 9.98
CA CYS A 293 -6.44 -12.12 9.94
C CYS A 293 -6.83 -11.04 8.91
N TRP A 294 -8.12 -10.83 8.70
CA TRP A 294 -8.71 -9.74 7.93
C TRP A 294 -10.13 -9.46 8.45
N PRO A 295 -10.77 -8.33 8.09
CA PRO A 295 -12.00 -7.88 8.76
C PRO A 295 -13.11 -8.94 8.87
N VAL A 296 -13.39 -9.64 7.77
CA VAL A 296 -14.46 -10.66 7.73
C VAL A 296 -14.10 -11.89 8.55
N GLU A 297 -12.83 -12.33 8.57
CA GLU A 297 -12.40 -13.43 9.44
C GLU A 297 -12.51 -13.05 10.92
N ALA A 298 -12.20 -11.79 11.27
CA ALA A 298 -12.40 -11.24 12.61
C ALA A 298 -13.88 -11.05 13.00
N GLY A 299 -14.81 -11.28 12.08
CA GLY A 299 -16.25 -11.22 12.35
C GLY A 299 -16.91 -9.87 12.06
N HIS A 300 -16.23 -8.94 11.39
CA HIS A 300 -16.80 -7.67 10.94
C HIS A 300 -16.94 -7.61 9.42
N GLY A 301 -18.05 -7.06 8.91
CA GLY A 301 -18.25 -6.86 7.48
C GLY A 301 -17.17 -5.97 6.86
N CYS A 302 -16.85 -6.20 5.59
CA CYS A 302 -16.02 -5.26 4.84
C CYS A 302 -16.75 -3.91 4.72
N ILE A 303 -16.05 -2.80 4.93
CA ILE A 303 -16.62 -1.44 4.81
C ILE A 303 -16.35 -0.80 3.44
N GLY A 304 -15.63 -1.50 2.55
CA GLY A 304 -15.32 -1.00 1.21
C GLY A 304 -14.23 0.07 1.13
N CYS A 305 -13.26 0.06 2.04
CA CYS A 305 -12.19 1.08 2.11
C CYS A 305 -11.25 1.17 0.89
N THR A 306 -11.47 0.37 -0.15
CA THR A 306 -10.72 0.37 -1.41
C THR A 306 -11.60 0.75 -2.61
N ASN A 307 -12.80 1.26 -2.34
CA ASN A 307 -13.73 1.81 -3.33
C ASN A 307 -13.69 3.35 -3.35
N PRO A 308 -13.98 3.99 -4.49
CA PRO A 308 -13.98 5.44 -4.59
C PRO A 308 -14.98 6.08 -3.62
N ALA A 309 -14.54 7.11 -2.91
CA ALA A 309 -15.32 7.90 -1.95
C ALA A 309 -16.13 7.02 -0.98
N PHE A 310 -15.53 5.93 -0.48
CA PHE A 310 -16.26 4.92 0.30
C PHE A 310 -16.91 5.46 1.57
N TRP A 311 -16.38 6.51 2.17
CA TRP A 311 -16.98 7.14 3.35
C TRP A 311 -18.41 7.60 3.11
N ASP A 312 -18.68 8.16 1.93
CA ASP A 312 -19.99 8.66 1.55
C ASP A 312 -20.80 7.58 0.81
N ASN A 313 -20.14 6.82 -0.08
CA ASN A 313 -20.82 5.85 -0.95
C ASN A 313 -21.16 4.51 -0.28
N MET A 314 -20.46 4.14 0.79
CA MET A 314 -20.66 2.85 1.48
C MET A 314 -21.33 3.01 2.86
N SER A 315 -21.52 4.25 3.30
CA SER A 315 -22.25 4.58 4.53
C SER A 315 -23.77 4.59 4.26
N PRO A 316 -24.62 4.14 5.21
CA PRO A 316 -24.25 3.55 6.49
C PRO A 316 -23.64 2.14 6.31
N PHE A 317 -22.56 1.85 7.03
CA PHE A 317 -21.82 0.58 6.87
C PHE A 317 -22.58 -0.67 7.32
N TYR A 318 -23.62 -0.51 8.14
CA TYR A 318 -24.38 -1.63 8.72
C TYR A 318 -25.73 -1.86 8.05
N SER A 319 -25.93 -1.28 6.87
CA SER A 319 -27.15 -1.44 6.07
C SER A 319 -26.78 -1.56 4.60
N TRP A 320 -27.50 -2.39 3.86
CA TRP A 320 -27.51 -2.29 2.41
C TRP A 320 -28.43 -1.15 2.03
N VAL A 321 -27.87 -0.10 1.44
CA VAL A 321 -28.66 0.84 0.66
C VAL A 321 -28.91 0.14 -0.66
N MET A 322 -30.04 -0.55 -0.78
CA MET A 322 -30.53 -0.98 -2.08
C MET A 322 -31.00 0.31 -2.76
N GLU A 323 -30.30 0.75 -3.81
CA GLU A 323 -30.88 1.74 -4.72
C GLU A 323 -32.05 1.05 -5.42
N ASP A 324 -33.27 1.49 -5.11
CA ASP A 324 -34.50 1.13 -5.84
C ASP A 324 -34.48 1.70 -7.27
#